data_AF-A0A6P1UCW5-F1
#
_entry.id   AF-A0A6P1UCW5-F1
#
_cell.length_a   1.000
_cell.length_b   1.000
_cell.length_c   1.000
_cell.angle_alpha   90.00
_cell.angle_beta   90.00
_cell.angle_gamma   90.00
#
_symmetry.space_group_name_H-M   'P 1'
#
loop_
_entity.id
_entity.type
_entity.pdbx_description
1 polymer ?
#
loop_
_entity_poly.entity_id
_entity_poly.type
_entity_poly.pdbx_seq_one_letter_code
_entity_poly.pdbx_strand_id
1 'polypeptide(L)'
;MMKAAMQAYVDGFNRADPQAIADLYADDATVEDPVGSEVKRGKAAIAAFYKMAVDTGAKLELAAPVRASHGNAAAMAFNVHLNMPEGKARIQVIDVMTFTPDGKFASMQAYWGKTDMVVEP
;
A
#
# COMPACT_ATOMS: atom_id res chain seq x y z
N MET A 1 -9.20 -3.02 -14.78
CA MET A 1 -7.77 -2.72 -14.66
C MET A 1 -7.43 -2.21 -13.25
N MET A 2 -7.96 -1.06 -12.80
CA MET A 2 -7.65 -0.53 -11.45
C MET A 2 -7.81 -1.54 -10.31
N LYS A 3 -8.97 -2.19 -10.18
CA LYS A 3 -9.19 -3.19 -9.10
C LYS A 3 -8.20 -4.36 -9.12
N ALA A 4 -7.77 -4.78 -10.31
CA ALA A 4 -6.80 -5.87 -10.46
C ALA A 4 -5.40 -5.44 -10.02
N ALA A 5 -4.97 -4.22 -10.35
CA ALA A 5 -3.70 -3.66 -9.86
C ALA A 5 -3.70 -3.50 -8.34
N MET A 6 -4.82 -3.02 -7.76
CA MET A 6 -4.99 -2.91 -6.29
C MET A 6 -4.94 -4.29 -5.61
N GLN A 7 -5.52 -5.33 -6.23
CA GLN A 7 -5.38 -6.70 -5.72
C GLN A 7 -3.93 -7.19 -5.84
N ALA A 8 -3.26 -6.93 -6.96
CA ALA A 8 -1.87 -7.33 -7.18
C ALA A 8 -0.92 -6.69 -6.14
N TYR A 9 -1.23 -5.47 -5.69
CA TYR A 9 -0.53 -4.81 -4.59
C TYR A 9 -0.63 -5.63 -3.28
N VAL A 10 -1.86 -5.99 -2.89
CA VAL A 10 -2.12 -6.84 -1.70
C VAL A 10 -1.42 -8.19 -1.84
N ASP A 11 -1.51 -8.81 -3.01
CA ASP A 11 -0.90 -10.11 -3.25
C ASP A 11 0.64 -10.04 -3.24
N GLY A 12 1.23 -8.94 -3.71
CA GLY A 12 2.68 -8.71 -3.68
C GLY A 12 3.22 -8.70 -2.24
N PHE A 13 2.55 -7.99 -1.33
CA PHE A 13 2.87 -8.05 0.10
C PHE A 13 2.73 -9.47 0.65
N ASN A 14 1.64 -10.14 0.33
CA ASN A 14 1.35 -11.46 0.87
C ASN A 14 2.28 -12.56 0.34
N ARG A 15 2.85 -12.38 -0.86
CA ARG A 15 3.92 -13.24 -1.41
C ARG A 15 5.34 -12.83 -0.98
N ALA A 16 5.48 -11.75 -0.22
CA ALA A 16 6.77 -11.15 0.14
C ALA A 16 7.62 -10.79 -1.10
N ASP A 17 7.00 -10.19 -2.11
CA ASP A 17 7.64 -9.81 -3.38
C ASP A 17 7.61 -8.28 -3.54
N PRO A 18 8.61 -7.56 -3.00
CA PRO A 18 8.64 -6.11 -3.06
C PRO A 18 8.86 -5.58 -4.49
N GLN A 19 9.48 -6.35 -5.38
CA GLN A 19 9.69 -5.95 -6.76
C GLN A 19 8.37 -5.96 -7.53
N ALA A 20 7.54 -7.00 -7.35
CA ALA A 20 6.21 -7.04 -7.97
C ALA A 20 5.33 -5.87 -7.53
N ILE A 21 5.47 -5.39 -6.28
CA ILE A 21 4.76 -4.18 -5.81
C ILE A 21 5.31 -2.94 -6.51
N ALA A 22 6.64 -2.74 -6.50
CA ALA A 22 7.29 -1.58 -7.10
C ALA A 22 7.01 -1.47 -8.62
N ASP A 23 6.87 -2.60 -9.31
CA ASP A 23 6.55 -2.66 -10.74
C ASP A 23 5.14 -2.16 -11.08
N LEU A 24 4.24 -2.05 -10.10
CA LEU A 24 2.91 -1.44 -10.30
C LEU A 24 2.97 0.08 -10.45
N TYR A 25 4.05 0.72 -10.03
CA TYR A 25 4.21 2.17 -10.04
C TYR A 25 4.80 2.70 -11.35
N ALA A 26 4.37 3.89 -11.75
CA ALA A 26 5.01 4.68 -12.79
C ALA A 26 6.39 5.17 -12.32
N ASP A 27 7.26 5.55 -13.25
CA ASP A 27 8.65 5.87 -12.92
C ASP A 27 8.80 7.17 -12.11
N ASP A 28 7.87 8.10 -12.27
CA ASP A 28 7.75 9.38 -11.57
C ASP A 28 6.69 9.38 -10.45
N ALA A 29 6.17 8.22 -10.09
CA ALA A 29 5.10 8.09 -9.11
C ALA A 29 5.48 8.58 -7.72
N THR A 30 4.47 8.79 -6.87
CA THR A 30 4.65 9.23 -5.49
C THR A 30 3.97 8.32 -4.48
N VAL A 31 4.59 8.10 -3.32
CA VAL A 31 4.00 7.38 -2.18
C VAL A 31 4.07 8.26 -0.92
N GLU A 32 2.94 8.40 -0.24
CA GLU A 32 2.83 9.08 1.05
C GLU A 32 2.20 8.12 2.06
N ASP A 33 2.99 7.66 3.03
CA ASP A 33 2.57 6.62 3.98
C ASP A 33 3.24 6.84 5.34
N PRO A 34 2.48 7.26 6.38
CA PRO A 34 1.08 7.73 6.31
C PRO A 34 0.96 9.12 5.64
N VAL A 35 -0.25 9.52 5.27
CA VAL A 35 -0.55 10.90 4.86
C VAL A 35 -0.14 11.89 5.95
N GLY A 36 0.55 12.97 5.56
CA GLY A 36 1.21 13.94 6.45
C GLY A 36 2.70 13.66 6.69
N SER A 37 3.25 12.57 6.13
CA SER A 37 4.68 12.24 6.18
C SER A 37 5.45 12.76 4.95
N GLU A 38 6.77 12.56 4.93
CA GLU A 38 7.58 12.87 3.77
C GLU A 38 7.19 12.02 2.55
N VAL A 39 6.89 12.68 1.44
CA VAL A 39 6.50 12.03 0.19
C VAL A 39 7.72 11.42 -0.50
N LYS A 40 7.64 10.12 -0.76
CA LYS A 40 8.63 9.35 -1.52
C LYS A 40 8.38 9.55 -3.01
N ARG A 41 9.40 9.92 -3.77
CA ARG A 41 9.26 10.31 -5.18
C ARG A 41 10.12 9.46 -6.10
N GLY A 42 9.50 8.95 -7.15
CA GLY A 42 10.13 8.16 -8.19
C GLY A 42 10.40 6.70 -7.82
N LYS A 43 10.60 5.90 -8.86
CA LYS A 43 10.74 4.43 -8.79
C LYS A 43 11.73 3.95 -7.73
N ALA A 44 12.91 4.57 -7.65
CA ALA A 44 13.99 4.12 -6.77
C ALA A 44 13.61 4.27 -5.29
N ALA A 45 13.03 5.41 -4.90
CA ALA A 45 12.59 5.64 -3.53
C ALA A 45 11.42 4.71 -3.14
N ILE A 46 10.50 4.48 -4.08
CA ILE A 46 9.36 3.58 -3.90
C ILE A 46 9.81 2.13 -3.75
N ALA A 47 10.73 1.66 -4.59
CA ALA A 47 11.27 0.31 -4.50
C ALA A 47 12.01 0.07 -3.18
N ALA A 48 12.82 1.04 -2.73
CA ALA A 48 13.49 0.98 -1.44
C ALA A 48 12.48 0.90 -0.27
N PHE A 49 11.41 1.70 -0.35
CA PHE A 49 10.34 1.68 0.65
C PHE A 49 9.62 0.32 0.71
N TYR A 50 9.17 -0.23 -0.42
CA TYR A 50 8.49 -1.52 -0.41
C TYR A 50 9.39 -2.67 -0.01
N LYS A 51 10.68 -2.61 -0.34
CA LYS A 51 11.65 -3.57 0.19
C LYS A 51 11.65 -3.56 1.72
N MET A 52 11.80 -2.39 2.34
CA MET A 52 11.77 -2.29 3.81
C MET A 52 10.43 -2.71 4.40
N ALA A 53 9.31 -2.29 3.79
CA ALA A 53 7.97 -2.62 4.27
C ALA A 53 7.71 -4.13 4.24
N VAL A 54 8.09 -4.82 3.16
CA VAL A 54 7.95 -6.27 3.04
C VAL A 54 8.90 -7.02 3.97
N ASP A 55 10.13 -6.54 4.18
CA ASP A 55 11.10 -7.16 5.10
C ASP A 55 10.60 -7.21 6.56
N THR A 56 9.61 -6.37 6.93
CA THR A 56 8.94 -6.46 8.25
C THR A 56 8.10 -7.74 8.43
N GLY A 57 7.84 -8.47 7.35
CA GLY A 57 6.95 -9.64 7.35
C GLY A 57 5.46 -9.28 7.38
N ALA A 58 5.09 -8.03 7.11
CA ALA A 58 3.71 -7.57 7.07
C ALA A 58 2.83 -8.39 6.12
N LYS A 59 1.58 -8.62 6.51
CA LYS A 59 0.55 -9.26 5.67
C LYS A 59 -0.66 -8.35 5.55
N LEU A 60 -1.25 -8.31 4.36
CA LEU A 60 -2.38 -7.46 4.05
C LEU A 60 -3.67 -8.27 3.90
N GLU A 61 -4.75 -7.79 4.48
CA GLU A 61 -6.07 -8.40 4.39
C GLU A 61 -7.12 -7.34 4.03
N LEU A 62 -7.80 -7.49 2.89
CA LEU A 62 -8.87 -6.58 2.50
C LEU A 62 -10.02 -6.62 3.52
N ALA A 63 -10.37 -5.46 4.07
CA ALA A 63 -11.51 -5.28 4.97
C ALA A 63 -12.83 -5.11 4.20
N ALA A 64 -12.75 -4.75 2.93
CA ALA A 64 -13.86 -4.67 1.99
C ALA A 64 -13.37 -4.87 0.55
N PRO A 65 -14.25 -5.21 -0.41
CA PRO A 65 -13.83 -5.31 -1.82
C PRO A 65 -13.26 -3.97 -2.33
N VAL A 66 -12.36 -3.99 -3.31
CA VAL A 66 -11.79 -2.75 -3.87
C VAL A 66 -12.86 -1.90 -4.58
N ARG A 67 -12.81 -0.58 -4.39
CA ARG A 67 -13.66 0.41 -5.09
C ARG A 67 -12.83 1.12 -6.16
N ALA A 68 -13.38 1.22 -7.37
CA ALA A 68 -12.80 2.00 -8.45
C ALA A 68 -13.74 3.17 -8.75
N SER A 69 -13.18 4.32 -9.10
CA SER A 69 -13.94 5.52 -9.47
C SER A 69 -14.33 5.49 -10.95
N HIS A 70 -15.12 6.48 -11.37
CA HIS A 70 -15.39 6.79 -12.78
C HIS A 70 -14.22 7.49 -13.49
N GLY A 71 -13.17 7.88 -12.75
CA GLY A 71 -11.96 8.51 -13.26
C GLY A 71 -10.75 7.58 -13.14
N ASN A 72 -9.59 8.17 -12.84
CA ASN A 72 -8.31 7.46 -12.73
C ASN A 72 -7.92 7.14 -11.29
N ALA A 73 -8.87 6.89 -10.39
CA ALA A 73 -8.58 6.61 -8.99
C ALA A 73 -9.30 5.36 -8.46
N ALA A 74 -8.69 4.68 -7.50
CA ALA A 74 -9.28 3.58 -6.75
C ALA A 74 -8.93 3.68 -5.26
N ALA A 75 -9.74 3.06 -4.42
CA ALA A 75 -9.52 3.00 -2.98
C ALA A 75 -9.78 1.60 -2.43
N MET A 76 -9.05 1.25 -1.38
CA MET A 76 -9.22 -0.01 -0.65
C MET A 76 -9.05 0.20 0.85
N ALA A 77 -9.92 -0.43 1.63
CA ALA A 77 -9.77 -0.55 3.07
C ALA A 77 -9.20 -1.93 3.39
N PHE A 78 -8.16 -2.00 4.21
CA PHE A 78 -7.48 -3.24 4.56
C PHE A 78 -6.80 -3.14 5.93
N ASN A 79 -6.46 -4.30 6.45
CA ASN A 79 -5.66 -4.45 7.66
C ASN A 79 -4.22 -4.78 7.26
N VAL A 80 -3.26 -4.07 7.86
CA VAL A 80 -1.84 -4.44 7.86
C VAL A 80 -1.58 -5.22 9.14
N HIS A 81 -1.29 -6.50 9.03
CA HIS A 81 -0.91 -7.38 10.13
C HIS A 81 0.60 -7.36 10.30
N LEU A 82 1.07 -6.97 11.49
CA LEU A 82 2.47 -6.81 11.85
C LEU A 82 2.87 -7.80 12.94
N ASN A 83 4.08 -8.36 12.82
CA ASN A 83 4.72 -9.12 13.87
C ASN A 83 5.83 -8.26 14.49
N MET A 84 5.59 -7.72 15.67
CA MET A 84 6.54 -6.89 16.40
C MET A 84 7.27 -7.74 17.46
N PRO A 85 8.45 -7.33 17.95
CA PRO A 85 9.12 -8.03 19.04
C PRO A 85 8.27 -8.15 20.32
N GLU A 86 7.39 -7.17 20.56
CA GLU A 86 6.55 -7.07 21.75
C GLU A 86 5.18 -7.77 21.60
N GLY A 87 4.83 -8.26 20.41
CA GLY A 87 3.53 -8.86 20.12
C GLY A 87 3.04 -8.63 18.70
N LYS A 88 1.79 -8.99 18.44
CA LYS A 88 1.15 -8.71 17.15
C LYS A 88 0.50 -7.33 17.18
N ALA A 89 0.47 -6.66 16.03
CA ALA A 89 -0.26 -5.43 15.88
C ALA A 89 -0.98 -5.41 14.53
N ARG A 90 -2.04 -4.62 14.46
CA ARG A 90 -2.81 -4.41 13.25
C ARG A 90 -3.03 -2.92 13.01
N ILE A 91 -2.81 -2.48 11.78
CA ILE A 91 -3.12 -1.11 11.35
C ILE A 91 -4.30 -1.16 10.40
N GLN A 92 -5.34 -0.35 10.66
CA GLN A 92 -6.45 -0.17 9.74
C GLN A 92 -6.13 0.96 8.77
N VAL A 93 -6.05 0.62 7.48
CA VAL A 93 -5.58 1.53 6.44
C VAL A 93 -6.64 1.70 5.37
N ILE A 94 -6.80 2.93 4.88
CA ILE A 94 -7.44 3.20 3.59
C ILE A 94 -6.36 3.72 2.66
N ASP A 95 -6.05 2.96 1.61
CA ASP A 95 -5.20 3.49 0.55
C ASP A 95 -6.06 4.09 -0.57
N VAL A 96 -5.62 5.22 -1.10
CA VAL A 96 -6.14 5.83 -2.33
C VAL A 96 -5.01 5.90 -3.35
N MET A 97 -5.22 5.28 -4.50
CA MET A 97 -4.28 5.28 -5.62
C MET A 97 -4.87 6.03 -6.79
N THR A 98 -4.04 6.86 -7.44
CA THR A 98 -4.33 7.38 -8.78
C THR A 98 -3.53 6.62 -9.83
N PHE A 99 -4.03 6.62 -11.07
CA PHE A 99 -3.52 5.81 -12.15
C PHE A 99 -3.10 6.68 -13.33
N THR A 100 -2.02 6.25 -13.98
CA THR A 100 -1.63 6.74 -15.31
C THR A 100 -2.51 6.11 -16.40
N PRO A 101 -2.52 6.65 -17.63
CA PRO A 101 -3.29 6.08 -18.74
C PRO A 101 -2.91 4.64 -19.11
N ASP A 102 -1.66 4.23 -18.88
CA ASP A 102 -1.16 2.86 -19.08
C ASP A 102 -1.46 1.92 -17.88
N GLY A 103 -2.16 2.40 -16.86
CA GLY A 103 -2.67 1.60 -15.76
C GLY A 103 -1.68 1.36 -14.62
N LYS A 104 -0.56 2.10 -14.57
CA LYS A 104 0.36 2.13 -13.43
C LYS A 104 -0.15 3.06 -12.34
N PHE A 105 0.27 2.85 -11.10
CA PHE A 105 0.02 3.80 -10.02
C PHE A 105 0.84 5.08 -10.24
N ALA A 106 0.16 6.20 -10.39
CA ALA A 106 0.76 7.54 -10.46
C ALA A 106 0.99 8.11 -9.05
N SER A 107 0.08 7.83 -8.11
CA SER A 107 0.26 8.14 -6.70
C SER A 107 -0.40 7.09 -5.81
N MET A 108 0.11 6.97 -4.58
CA MET A 108 -0.52 6.24 -3.48
C MET A 108 -0.46 7.11 -2.22
N GLN A 109 -1.60 7.20 -1.52
CA GLN A 109 -1.71 7.82 -0.22
C GLN A 109 -2.35 6.84 0.76
N ALA A 110 -1.66 6.56 1.86
CA ALA A 110 -2.13 5.67 2.91
C ALA A 110 -2.70 6.48 4.08
N TYR A 111 -4.01 6.39 4.29
CA TYR A 111 -4.71 7.06 5.37
C TYR A 111 -4.81 6.12 6.58
N TRP A 112 -4.03 6.44 7.60
CA TRP A 112 -4.11 5.86 8.94
C TRP A 112 -3.38 6.79 9.93
N GLY A 113 -3.82 6.77 11.19
CA GLY A 113 -3.23 7.53 12.27
C GLY A 113 -2.92 6.67 13.48
N LYS A 114 -2.46 7.31 14.56
CA LYS A 114 -2.08 6.61 15.81
C LYS A 114 -3.21 5.76 16.39
N THR A 115 -4.46 6.20 16.23
CA THR A 115 -5.65 5.51 16.75
C THR A 115 -6.11 4.34 15.90
N ASP A 116 -5.57 4.20 14.68
CA ASP A 116 -5.91 3.11 13.76
C ASP A 116 -4.96 1.92 13.90
N MET A 117 -3.90 2.06 14.70
CA MET A 117 -3.00 0.99 15.12
C MET A 117 -3.47 0.39 16.44
N VAL A 118 -3.69 -0.92 16.43
CA VAL A 118 -4.14 -1.69 17.60
C VAL A 118 -3.12 -2.79 17.86
N VAL A 119 -2.62 -2.87 19.10
CA VAL A 119 -1.83 -4.01 19.56
C VAL A 119 -2.80 -5.15 19.87
N GLU A 120 -2.54 -6.32 19.29
CA GLU A 120 -3.35 -7.51 19.51
C GLU A 120 -2.74 -8.35 20.66
N PRO A 121 -3.59 -8.95 21.50
CA PRO A 121 -3.13 -9.76 22.64
C PRO A 121 -2.42 -11.06 22.22
#